data_AF-A0A2R7MLQ0-F1
#
_entry.id   AF-A0A2R7MLQ0-F1
#
_cell.length_a   1.000
_cell.length_b   1.000
_cell.length_c   1.000
_cell.angle_alpha   90.00
_cell.angle_beta   90.00
_cell.angle_gamma   90.00
#
_symmetry.space_group_name_H-M   'P 1'
#
loop_
_entity.id
_entity.type
_entity.pdbx_description
1 polymer ?
#
loop_
_entity_poly.entity_id
_entity_poly.type
_entity_poly.pdbx_seq_one_letter_code
_entity_poly.pdbx_strand_id
1 'polypeptide(L)'
;MAGESVKGLALELPKSLNARLNAHHTQTKMSFVLTVMTAVEVAYPRLQELIDKKLGRHDEPARVSLFAKPTRQRISRDEETERRTIRMSAGGLEVLDGLVEEFAAPSRTFLVIVALDTYLPAQD
;
A
#
# COMPACT_ATOMS: atom_id res chain seq x y z
N MET A 1 17.02 -3.39 -29.68
CA MET A 1 16.32 -2.87 -28.49
C MET A 1 16.23 -4.01 -27.49
N ALA A 2 17.01 -3.97 -26.41
CA ALA A 2 16.92 -4.99 -25.36
C ALA A 2 15.59 -4.79 -24.64
N GLY A 3 14.68 -5.77 -24.75
CA GLY A 3 13.42 -5.74 -24.03
C GLY A 3 13.69 -5.79 -22.53
N GLU A 4 13.11 -4.86 -21.77
CA GLU A 4 13.28 -4.78 -20.33
C GLU A 4 12.81 -6.09 -19.68
N SER A 5 13.64 -6.69 -18.82
CA SER A 5 13.28 -7.95 -18.17
C SER A 5 12.13 -7.72 -17.18
N VAL A 6 11.00 -8.40 -17.40
CA VAL A 6 9.84 -8.35 -16.51
C VAL A 6 10.02 -9.37 -15.39
N LYS A 7 9.89 -8.91 -14.13
CA LYS A 7 9.99 -9.74 -12.91
C LYS A 7 8.66 -9.72 -12.15
N GLY A 8 8.40 -10.78 -11.39
CA GLY A 8 7.21 -10.88 -10.54
C GLY A 8 7.41 -10.20 -9.19
N LEU A 9 6.59 -9.19 -8.90
CA LEU A 9 6.41 -8.63 -7.56
C LEU A 9 5.35 -9.46 -6.83
N ALA A 10 5.77 -10.27 -5.87
CA ALA A 10 4.85 -11.00 -4.99
C ALA A 10 4.47 -10.13 -3.79
N LEU A 11 3.18 -9.86 -3.63
CA LEU A 11 2.62 -9.03 -2.57
C LEU A 11 1.67 -9.88 -1.72
N GLU A 12 1.89 -9.89 -0.41
CA GLU A 12 0.91 -10.42 0.54
C GLU A 12 -0.05 -9.30 0.91
N LEU A 13 -1.23 -9.29 0.29
CA LEU A 13 -2.21 -8.21 0.44
C LEU A 13 -3.39 -8.66 1.32
N PRO A 14 -3.92 -7.81 2.22
CA PRO A 14 -5.15 -8.12 2.94
C PRO A 14 -6.32 -8.39 1.98
N LYS A 15 -7.20 -9.35 2.30
CA LYS A 15 -8.33 -9.74 1.43
C LYS A 15 -9.21 -8.57 1.00
N SER A 16 -9.52 -7.64 1.90
CA SER A 16 -10.32 -6.44 1.58
C SER A 16 -9.62 -5.53 0.58
N LEU A 17 -8.30 -5.39 0.67
CA LEU A 17 -7.52 -4.60 -0.27
C LEU A 17 -7.42 -5.30 -1.63
N ASN A 18 -7.26 -6.62 -1.64
CA ASN A 18 -7.35 -7.43 -2.86
C ASN A 18 -8.72 -7.26 -3.55
N ALA A 19 -9.82 -7.29 -2.78
CA ALA A 19 -11.16 -7.08 -3.30
C ALA A 19 -11.32 -5.67 -3.91
N ARG A 20 -10.87 -4.62 -3.21
CA ARG A 20 -10.84 -3.24 -3.72
C ARG A 20 -10.04 -3.11 -5.01
N LEU A 21 -8.88 -3.75 -5.07
CA LEU A 21 -8.03 -3.75 -6.25
C LEU A 21 -8.70 -4.45 -7.45
N ASN A 22 -9.35 -5.61 -7.22
CA ASN A 22 -10.10 -6.31 -8.26
C ASN A 22 -11.32 -5.51 -8.74
N ALA A 23 -12.05 -4.87 -7.82
CA ALA A 23 -13.18 -4.00 -8.14
C ALA A 23 -12.73 -2.82 -9.01
N HIS A 24 -11.65 -2.14 -8.60
CA HIS A 24 -11.06 -1.04 -9.36
C HIS A 24 -10.61 -1.49 -10.76
N HIS A 25 -9.94 -2.64 -10.87
CA HIS A 25 -9.57 -3.22 -12.16
C HIS A 25 -10.81 -3.47 -13.05
N THR A 26 -11.87 -4.01 -12.46
CA THR A 26 -13.11 -4.33 -13.20
C THR A 26 -13.81 -3.08 -13.71
N GLN A 27 -13.85 -2.02 -12.88
CA GLN A 27 -14.50 -0.74 -13.18
C GLN A 27 -13.71 0.09 -14.20
N THR A 28 -12.40 0.22 -14.02
CA THR A 28 -11.57 1.13 -14.82
C THR A 28 -10.88 0.45 -16.01
N LYS A 29 -10.84 -0.88 -16.04
CA LYS A 29 -10.03 -1.69 -16.96
C LYS A 29 -8.52 -1.43 -16.89
N MET A 30 -8.06 -0.71 -15.87
CA MET A 30 -6.66 -0.41 -15.62
C MET A 30 -5.93 -1.66 -15.11
N SER A 31 -4.76 -1.99 -15.66
CA SER A 31 -4.01 -3.17 -15.22
C SER A 31 -3.54 -3.05 -13.77
N PHE A 32 -3.32 -4.19 -13.09
CA PHE A 32 -2.86 -4.18 -11.69
C PHE A 32 -1.51 -3.47 -11.53
N VAL A 33 -0.56 -3.69 -12.45
CA VAL A 33 0.75 -3.03 -12.41
C VAL A 33 0.61 -1.52 -12.56
N LEU A 34 -0.21 -1.06 -13.50
CA LEU A 34 -0.43 0.37 -13.71
C LEU A 34 -1.14 0.98 -12.49
N THR A 35 -2.10 0.26 -11.90
CA THR A 35 -2.78 0.69 -10.67
C THR A 35 -1.79 0.85 -9.51
N VAL A 36 -0.85 -0.08 -9.32
CA VAL A 36 0.18 0.03 -8.27
C VAL A 36 1.08 1.22 -8.52
N MET A 37 1.59 1.40 -9.74
CA MET A 37 2.45 2.52 -10.08
C MET A 37 1.75 3.86 -9.83
N THR A 38 0.53 4.03 -10.34
CA THR A 38 -0.25 5.24 -10.13
C THR A 38 -0.58 5.48 -8.65
N ALA A 39 -0.91 4.43 -7.88
CA ALA A 39 -1.15 4.57 -6.46
C ALA A 39 0.10 5.07 -5.71
N VAL A 40 1.28 4.56 -6.07
CA VAL A 40 2.56 5.00 -5.49
C VAL A 40 2.87 6.45 -5.89
N GLU A 41 2.71 6.81 -7.16
CA GLU A 41 2.92 8.19 -7.65
C GLU A 41 1.99 9.19 -6.95
N VAL A 42 0.70 8.86 -6.82
CA VAL A 42 -0.28 9.71 -6.13
C VAL A 42 0.03 9.83 -4.64
N ALA A 43 0.50 8.76 -4.01
CA ALA A 43 0.85 8.76 -2.59
C ALA A 43 2.20 9.43 -2.29
N TYR A 44 3.13 9.48 -3.24
CA TYR A 44 4.52 9.94 -3.07
C TYR A 44 4.64 11.26 -2.26
N PRO A 45 3.89 12.34 -2.56
CA PRO A 45 4.00 13.61 -1.82
C PRO A 45 3.68 13.52 -0.33
N ARG A 46 2.95 12.47 0.11
CA ARG A 46 2.53 12.25 1.50
C ARG A 46 2.96 10.89 2.03
N LEU A 47 3.85 10.19 1.33
CA LEU A 47 4.11 8.78 1.58
C LEU A 47 4.71 8.56 2.98
N GLN A 48 5.63 9.44 3.41
CA GLN A 48 6.18 9.43 4.77
C GLN A 48 5.07 9.52 5.84
N GLU A 49 4.18 10.51 5.73
CA GLU A 49 3.05 10.69 6.66
C GLU A 49 2.16 9.44 6.71
N LEU A 50 1.85 8.87 5.55
CA LEU A 50 0.99 7.68 5.44
C LEU A 50 1.65 6.44 6.05
N ILE A 51 2.96 6.27 5.85
CA ILE A 51 3.76 5.19 6.46
C ILE A 51 3.78 5.34 7.97
N ASP A 52 4.13 6.51 8.49
CA ASP A 52 4.19 6.76 9.93
C ASP A 52 2.84 6.56 10.59
N LYS A 53 1.76 7.04 9.96
CA LYS A 53 0.40 6.80 10.41
C LYS A 53 0.05 5.33 10.49
N LYS A 54 0.42 4.55 9.47
CA LYS A 54 0.15 3.10 9.41
C LYS A 54 1.00 2.32 10.42
N LEU A 55 2.22 2.78 10.71
CA LEU A 55 3.10 2.21 11.73
C LEU A 55 2.75 2.65 13.15
N GLY A 56 1.80 3.57 13.31
CA GLY A 56 1.47 4.14 14.62
C GLY A 56 2.58 5.02 15.19
N ARG A 57 3.48 5.54 14.34
CA ARG A 57 4.59 6.45 14.70
C ARG A 57 4.16 7.91 14.77
N HIS A 58 2.87 8.18 14.94
CA HIS A 58 2.46 9.53 15.29
C HIS A 58 2.83 9.80 16.75
N ASP A 59 3.56 10.88 16.98
CA ASP A 59 3.55 11.64 18.23
C ASP A 59 2.10 12.08 18.51
N GLU A 60 1.26 11.17 19.00
CA GLU A 60 0.06 11.61 19.71
C GLU A 60 0.59 12.28 21.00
N PRO A 61 0.40 13.60 21.21
CA PRO A 61 0.57 14.15 22.54
C PRO A 61 -0.34 13.31 23.44
N ALA A 62 0.21 12.70 24.49
CA ALA A 62 -0.48 11.75 25.34
C ALA A 62 -1.92 12.21 25.61
N ARG A 63 -2.88 11.67 24.85
CA ARG A 63 -4.26 12.13 24.91
C ARG A 63 -4.80 11.63 26.23
N VAL A 64 -4.92 12.52 27.21
CA VAL A 64 -5.68 12.25 28.44
C VAL A 64 -7.15 12.14 28.02
N SER A 65 -7.62 10.92 27.80
CA SER A 65 -9.02 10.70 27.44
C SER A 65 -9.87 10.90 28.69
N LEU A 66 -10.60 12.01 28.75
CA LEU A 66 -11.55 12.31 29.84
C LEU A 66 -12.80 11.40 29.82
N PHE A 67 -12.98 10.64 28.74
CA PHE A 67 -14.08 9.69 28.56
C PHE A 67 -13.53 8.36 28.02
N ALA A 68 -14.14 7.24 28.41
CA ALA A 68 -13.85 5.94 27.82
C ALA A 68 -14.41 5.88 26.40
N LYS A 69 -13.65 6.36 25.42
CA LYS A 69 -13.96 6.15 24.00
C LYS A 69 -13.51 4.75 23.62
N PRO A 70 -14.35 3.91 22.99
CA PRO A 70 -13.86 2.67 22.41
C PRO A 70 -12.84 3.01 21.33
N THR A 71 -11.57 2.75 21.61
CA THR A 71 -10.47 2.92 20.67
C THR A 71 -10.66 1.92 19.54
N ARG A 72 -11.32 2.31 18.45
CA ARG A 72 -11.23 1.56 17.19
C ARG A 72 -9.86 1.84 16.56
N GLN A 73 -8.80 1.30 17.18
CA GLN A 73 -7.58 1.01 16.44
C GLN A 73 -7.86 -0.26 15.65
N ARG A 74 -8.40 -0.11 14.44
CA ARG A 74 -8.43 -1.22 13.48
C ARG A 74 -7.04 -1.33 12.86
N ILE A 75 -6.04 -1.68 13.67
CA ILE A 75 -4.85 -2.34 13.15
C ILE A 75 -5.33 -3.78 12.96
N SER A 76 -5.81 -4.05 11.76
CA SER A 76 -6.22 -5.37 11.31
C SER A 76 -5.00 -6.29 11.31
N ARG A 77 -4.60 -6.81 12.49
CA ARG A 77 -3.61 -7.89 12.59
C ARG A 77 -4.22 -9.26 12.26
N ASP A 78 -5.55 -9.34 12.15
CA ASP A 78 -6.30 -10.59 11.97
C ASP A 78 -6.95 -10.73 10.58
N GLU A 79 -6.71 -9.82 9.65
CA GLU A 79 -7.21 -10.01 8.29
C GLU A 79 -6.31 -10.95 7.51
N GLU A 80 -6.94 -11.99 6.98
CA GLU A 80 -6.27 -12.97 6.12
C GLU A 80 -5.65 -12.27 4.92
N THR A 81 -4.39 -12.61 4.64
CA THR A 81 -3.65 -12.10 3.48
C THR A 81 -3.70 -13.11 2.35
N GLU A 82 -3.78 -12.61 1.13
CA GLU A 82 -3.64 -13.42 -0.08
C GLU A 82 -2.48 -12.92 -0.92
N ARG A 83 -1.66 -13.87 -1.37
CA ARG A 83 -0.55 -13.61 -2.27
C ARG A 83 -1.04 -13.20 -3.65
N ARG A 84 -0.62 -12.03 -4.11
CA ARG A 84 -0.83 -11.54 -5.47
C ARG A 84 0.51 -11.31 -6.16
N THR A 85 0.67 -11.92 -7.33
CA THR A 85 1.86 -11.69 -8.16
C THR A 85 1.55 -10.69 -9.26
N ILE A 86 2.23 -9.55 -9.25
CA ILE A 86 2.12 -8.50 -10.27
C ILE A 86 3.41 -8.50 -11.09
N ARG A 87 3.29 -8.54 -12.42
CA ARG A 87 4.45 -8.46 -13.31
C ARG A 87 4.82 -7.00 -13.49
N MET A 88 6.07 -6.66 -13.17
CA MET A 88 6.60 -5.31 -13.30
C MET A 88 8.00 -5.37 -13.91
N SER A 89 8.41 -4.28 -14.55
CA SER A 89 9.73 -4.17 -15.13
C SER A 89 10.81 -4.12 -14.05
N ALA A 90 12.07 -4.41 -14.42
CA ALA A 90 13.18 -4.31 -13.48
C ALA A 90 13.37 -2.88 -12.96
N GLY A 91 13.27 -1.86 -13.84
CA GLY A 91 13.37 -0.46 -13.43
C GLY A 91 12.25 -0.06 -12.47
N GLY A 92 11.02 -0.55 -12.67
CA GLY A 92 9.93 -0.31 -11.73
C GLY A 92 10.17 -0.92 -10.35
N LEU A 93 10.83 -2.09 -10.28
CA LEU A 93 11.21 -2.70 -8.99
C LEU A 93 12.30 -1.91 -8.29
N GLU A 94 13.30 -1.43 -9.03
CA GLU A 94 14.38 -0.59 -8.50
C GLU A 94 13.85 0.73 -7.95
N VAL A 95 12.84 1.33 -8.60
CA VAL A 95 12.15 2.50 -8.05
C VAL A 95 11.47 2.16 -6.72
N LEU A 96 10.75 1.03 -6.63
CA LEU A 96 10.15 0.62 -5.35
C LEU A 96 11.22 0.37 -4.26
N ASP A 97 12.37 -0.19 -4.61
CA ASP A 97 13.49 -0.36 -3.67
C ASP A 97 14.01 0.98 -3.15
N GLY A 98 14.27 1.92 -4.06
CA GLY A 98 14.70 3.27 -3.69
C GLY A 98 13.71 3.96 -2.77
N LEU A 99 12.40 3.83 -3.04
CA LEU A 99 11.36 4.39 -2.18
C LEU A 99 11.29 3.69 -0.81
N VAL A 100 11.52 2.38 -0.75
CA VAL A 100 11.58 1.65 0.53
C VAL A 100 12.73 2.18 1.39
N GLU A 101 13.88 2.43 0.79
CA GLU A 101 15.04 3.02 1.46
C GLU A 101 14.79 4.49 1.86
N GLU A 102 14.28 5.31 0.94
CA GLU A 102 14.00 6.74 1.13
C GLU A 102 13.05 6.99 2.31
N PHE A 103 11.95 6.21 2.40
CA PHE A 103 10.93 6.38 3.44
C PHE A 103 11.07 5.41 4.62
N ALA A 104 12.18 4.67 4.68
CA ALA A 104 12.43 3.63 5.68
C ALA A 104 11.22 2.68 5.88
N ALA A 105 10.58 2.31 4.76
CA ALA A 105 9.42 1.41 4.78
C ALA A 105 9.87 -0.02 5.17
N PRO A 106 9.07 -0.79 5.92
CA PRO A 106 9.44 -2.16 6.30
C PRO A 106 9.67 -3.12 5.12
N SER A 107 8.99 -2.90 4.00
CA SER A 107 9.10 -3.71 2.77
C SER A 107 8.40 -3.03 1.60
N ARG A 108 8.67 -3.51 0.37
CA ARG A 108 7.90 -3.14 -0.84
C ARG A 108 6.40 -3.40 -0.64
N THR A 109 6.05 -4.55 -0.07
CA THR A 109 4.66 -4.92 0.19
C THR A 109 3.97 -3.91 1.09
N PHE A 110 4.63 -3.49 2.17
CA PHE A 110 4.07 -2.49 3.07
C PHE A 110 3.86 -1.15 2.36
N LEU A 111 4.86 -0.68 1.61
CA LEU A 111 4.77 0.56 0.84
C LEU A 111 3.61 0.53 -0.16
N VAL A 112 3.48 -0.57 -0.90
CA VAL A 112 2.39 -0.77 -1.87
C VAL A 112 1.02 -0.87 -1.17
N ILE A 113 0.92 -1.52 -0.01
CA ILE A 113 -0.31 -1.56 0.78
C ILE A 113 -0.73 -0.14 1.17
N VAL A 114 0.19 0.67 1.71
CA VAL A 114 -0.10 2.05 2.13
C VAL A 114 -0.58 2.91 0.96
N ALA A 115 0.10 2.80 -0.19
CA ALA A 115 -0.26 3.52 -1.40
C ALA A 115 -1.65 3.08 -1.92
N LEU A 116 -1.89 1.78 -2.07
CA LEU A 116 -3.17 1.24 -2.55
C LEU A 116 -4.33 1.55 -1.61
N ASP A 117 -4.10 1.46 -0.30
CA ASP A 117 -5.12 1.73 0.72
C ASP A 117 -5.60 3.19 0.68
N THR A 118 -4.72 4.11 0.27
CA THR A 118 -5.03 5.54 0.10
C THR A 118 -5.66 5.84 -1.26
N TYR A 119 -5.21 5.17 -2.32
CA TYR A 119 -5.65 5.42 -3.68
C TYR A 119 -7.00 4.78 -4.01
N LEU A 120 -7.24 3.54 -3.56
CA LEU A 120 -8.45 2.80 -3.90
C LEU A 120 -9.64 3.31 -3.08
N PRO A 121 -10.85 3.41 -3.66
CA PRO A 121 -12.03 3.78 -2.89
C PRO A 121 -12.31 2.75 -1.78
N ALA A 122 -12.84 3.21 -0.64
CA ALA A 122 -13.40 2.31 0.36
C ALA A 122 -14.59 1.55 -0.25
N GLN A 123 -14.77 0.28 0.12
CA GLN A 123 -16.01 -0.43 -0.19
C GLN A 123 -16.96 -0.18 0.98
N ASP A 124 -18.16 0.32 0.69
CA ASP A 124 -19.27 0.41 1.64
C ASP A 124 -19.84 -0.98 1.97
#